data_AF-A0A7Y8WZU5-F1
#
_entry.id   AF-A0A7Y8WZU5-F1
#
_cell.length_a   1.000
_cell.length_b   1.000
_cell.length_c   1.000
_cell.angle_alpha   90.00
_cell.angle_beta   90.00
_cell.angle_gamma   90.00
#
_symmetry.space_group_name_H-M   'P 1'
#
loop_
_entity.id
_entity.type
_entity.pdbx_description
1 polymer ?
#
loop_
_entity_poly.entity_id
_entity_poly.type
_entity_poly.pdbx_seq_one_letter_code
_entity_poly.pdbx_strand_id
1 'polypeptide(L)'
;MRIQRILATTAALGCLATLAACKGGGQASPPAGATASASGSAAAGEGPLAGAQRHMRQFTSCEDLSAKADDPRMPGGDFPRTGQWSVTEVGVCSDKAEKGDIVIAVPKDMKAFQEGYKKYVLDRMAAGEGAYGLFDQVLVGKGFVAFPTRTQTSMKLVRSDLRVLVCNPGGRVPEGYKREKPLVDGCSLTDFVAAEDGSGSPNFETPQDPAGGNGEKPGQPKNGSLGLPRAGSIAELRELVGNSLDCRKNFSTDPEAVAVESIDHQPVIKGNALDWGVTGRALCGQPAGERRAHDLSWLDTVGDMKKLQTKAKAAQQADLKDDGKLKATASLLLVGENIAVETNSPSSRFGLYQLQFLYLNCTPGFSAPSGYRLEKSLVEGCVLTNYEPDHPLG
;
A
#
# COMPACT_ATOMS: atom_id res chain seq x y z
N MET A 1 17.95 -2.11 49.17
CA MET A 1 17.27 -2.69 50.36
C MET A 1 16.13 -3.59 49.88
N ARG A 2 15.78 -4.65 50.63
CA ARG A 2 14.65 -5.56 50.33
C ARG A 2 13.45 -5.19 51.23
N ILE A 3 12.23 -5.34 50.73
CA ILE A 3 10.95 -5.75 51.38
C ILE A 3 10.01 -6.03 50.19
N GLN A 4 9.70 -7.27 49.79
CA GLN A 4 8.82 -8.29 50.40
C GLN A 4 7.31 -7.97 50.40
N ARG A 5 6.60 -8.60 49.44
CA ARG A 5 5.29 -9.31 49.48
C ARG A 5 4.14 -8.73 50.35
N ILE A 6 2.89 -8.84 49.85
CA ILE A 6 1.90 -9.80 50.41
C ILE A 6 0.59 -9.94 49.57
N LEU A 7 0.23 -11.21 49.36
CA LEU A 7 -1.08 -11.87 49.13
C LEU A 7 -2.07 -11.46 48.02
N ALA A 8 -2.75 -12.51 47.55
CA ALA A 8 -3.86 -12.53 46.60
C ALA A 8 -5.14 -13.06 47.28
N THR A 9 -6.30 -12.82 46.67
CA THR A 9 -7.56 -13.48 47.03
C THR A 9 -8.32 -13.93 45.79
N THR A 10 -8.38 -15.24 45.58
CA THR A 10 -9.22 -15.91 44.59
C THR A 10 -10.63 -16.10 45.16
N ALA A 11 -11.67 -15.88 44.36
CA ALA A 11 -13.04 -16.27 44.69
C ALA A 11 -13.59 -17.15 43.57
N ALA A 12 -13.71 -18.45 43.84
CA ALA A 12 -14.41 -19.40 42.99
C ALA A 12 -15.74 -19.76 43.66
N LEU A 13 -16.82 -19.76 42.89
CA LEU A 13 -18.14 -20.21 43.30
C LEU A 13 -18.72 -21.10 42.19
N GLY A 14 -19.09 -22.32 42.55
CA GLY A 14 -19.68 -23.30 41.64
C GLY A 14 -20.51 -24.33 42.41
N CYS A 15 -21.31 -25.11 41.67
CA CYS A 15 -22.22 -26.17 42.16
C CYS A 15 -23.42 -25.64 43.00
N LEU A 16 -24.61 -26.27 43.10
CA LEU A 16 -25.30 -27.45 42.49
C LEU A 16 -26.83 -27.24 42.80
N ALA A 17 -27.86 -27.96 42.32
CA ALA A 17 -27.98 -29.21 41.55
C ALA A 17 -29.25 -29.23 40.63
N THR A 18 -29.46 -30.36 39.96
CA THR A 18 -30.66 -30.78 39.19
C THR A 18 -31.81 -31.29 40.07
N LEU A 19 -33.07 -31.36 39.56
CA LEU A 19 -33.85 -32.63 39.47
C LEU A 19 -35.25 -32.54 38.79
N ALA A 20 -35.60 -33.67 38.14
CA ALA A 20 -36.92 -34.30 37.97
C ALA A 20 -38.10 -33.62 37.21
N ALA A 21 -38.27 -34.11 35.98
CA ALA A 21 -39.51 -34.55 35.31
C ALA A 21 -40.88 -34.44 36.01
N CYS A 22 -41.88 -33.97 35.25
CA CYS A 22 -43.29 -34.35 35.41
C CYS A 22 -43.84 -34.94 34.10
N LYS A 23 -44.48 -36.11 34.19
CA LYS A 23 -45.10 -36.86 33.09
C LYS A 23 -46.62 -36.76 33.24
N GLY A 24 -47.32 -36.22 32.24
CA GLY A 24 -48.78 -36.16 32.21
C GLY A 24 -49.29 -36.21 30.77
N GLY A 25 -50.13 -37.19 30.45
CA GLY A 25 -50.71 -37.35 29.12
C GLY A 25 -52.05 -36.61 29.00
N GLY A 26 -52.30 -36.02 27.84
CA GLY A 26 -53.55 -35.36 27.48
C GLY A 26 -53.53 -35.02 26.00
N GLN A 27 -54.58 -35.36 25.26
CA GLN A 27 -54.56 -35.47 23.80
C GLN A 27 -55.43 -34.39 23.14
N ALA A 28 -54.80 -33.43 22.45
CA ALA A 28 -55.44 -32.51 21.50
C ALA A 28 -54.40 -31.87 20.56
N SER A 29 -54.74 -31.76 19.28
CA SER A 29 -53.95 -31.07 18.24
C SER A 29 -54.76 -29.90 17.65
N PRO A 30 -54.20 -29.07 16.76
CA PRO A 30 -53.20 -28.03 17.02
C PRO A 30 -53.77 -26.62 16.65
N PRO A 31 -52.96 -25.55 16.63
CA PRO A 31 -52.47 -25.13 15.31
C PRO A 31 -51.02 -24.56 15.26
N ALA A 32 -50.54 -24.51 14.02
CA ALA A 32 -49.29 -23.96 13.48
C ALA A 32 -48.50 -22.90 14.31
N GLY A 33 -47.17 -23.10 14.36
CA GLY A 33 -46.21 -22.06 14.73
C GLY A 33 -44.75 -22.53 14.69
N ALA A 34 -43.92 -21.82 13.92
CA ALA A 34 -42.45 -21.88 13.91
C ALA A 34 -41.76 -23.25 13.80
N THR A 35 -41.44 -23.65 12.57
CA THR A 35 -40.23 -24.45 12.30
C THR A 35 -39.01 -23.68 12.81
N ALA A 36 -38.47 -24.07 13.97
CA ALA A 36 -37.16 -23.64 14.40
C ALA A 36 -36.14 -24.18 13.40
N SER A 37 -35.59 -23.30 12.54
CA SER A 37 -34.49 -23.64 11.65
C SER A 37 -33.35 -24.20 12.49
N ALA A 38 -33.04 -25.47 12.30
CA ALA A 38 -31.80 -26.03 12.80
C ALA A 38 -30.66 -25.25 12.15
N SER A 39 -30.05 -24.35 12.92
CA SER A 39 -28.88 -23.57 12.53
C SER A 39 -27.76 -24.55 12.23
N GLY A 40 -27.65 -24.95 10.96
CA GLY A 40 -26.58 -25.81 10.48
C GLY A 40 -25.26 -25.07 10.63
N SER A 41 -24.63 -25.18 11.80
CA SER A 41 -23.18 -25.06 11.89
C SER A 41 -22.63 -26.18 11.01
N ALA A 42 -22.30 -25.83 9.76
CA ALA A 42 -21.65 -26.75 8.85
C ALA A 42 -20.42 -27.29 9.59
N ALA A 43 -20.38 -28.62 9.76
CA ALA A 43 -19.24 -29.28 10.38
C ALA A 43 -17.96 -28.81 9.67
N ALA A 44 -16.90 -28.55 10.43
CA ALA A 44 -15.65 -28.05 9.88
C ALA A 44 -15.17 -28.96 8.74
N GLY A 45 -15.32 -28.49 7.49
CA GLY A 45 -15.17 -29.33 6.32
C GLY A 45 -13.78 -29.97 6.25
N GLU A 46 -13.72 -31.23 5.83
CA GLU A 46 -12.47 -31.83 5.40
C GLU A 46 -12.20 -31.38 3.96
N GLY A 47 -11.21 -30.51 3.78
CA GLY A 47 -10.86 -29.96 2.47
C GLY A 47 -9.77 -28.88 2.53
N PRO A 48 -9.18 -28.51 1.37
CA PRO A 48 -8.13 -27.50 1.27
C PRO A 48 -8.49 -26.15 1.89
N LEU A 49 -9.69 -25.62 1.61
CA LEU A 49 -10.14 -24.33 2.14
C LEU A 49 -10.17 -24.30 3.69
N ALA A 50 -10.66 -25.36 4.31
CA ALA A 50 -10.67 -25.49 5.78
C ALA A 50 -9.26 -25.77 6.34
N GLY A 51 -8.37 -26.39 5.57
CA GLY A 51 -6.95 -26.50 5.88
C GLY A 51 -6.26 -25.14 5.94
N ALA A 52 -6.49 -24.30 4.92
CA ALA A 52 -6.02 -22.91 4.87
C ALA A 52 -6.55 -22.09 6.06
N GLN A 53 -7.84 -22.20 6.37
CA GLN A 53 -8.43 -21.57 7.56
C GLN A 53 -7.71 -22.01 8.85
N ARG A 54 -7.55 -23.33 9.08
CA ARG A 54 -6.85 -23.86 10.28
C ARG A 54 -5.40 -23.37 10.39
N HIS A 55 -4.71 -23.19 9.27
CA HIS A 55 -3.37 -22.61 9.26
C HIS A 55 -3.40 -21.14 9.68
N MET A 56 -4.22 -20.31 9.02
CA MET A 56 -4.29 -18.87 9.32
C MET A 56 -4.76 -18.56 10.74
N ARG A 57 -5.61 -19.41 11.33
CA ARG A 57 -6.07 -19.31 12.73
C ARG A 57 -4.97 -19.44 13.79
N GLN A 58 -3.73 -19.74 13.40
CA GLN A 58 -2.56 -19.66 14.27
C GLN A 58 -2.03 -18.22 14.42
N PHE A 59 -2.45 -17.29 13.55
CA PHE A 59 -1.94 -15.91 13.45
C PHE A 59 -3.05 -14.84 13.46
N THR A 60 -4.26 -15.17 12.99
CA THR A 60 -5.45 -14.29 12.89
C THR A 60 -6.68 -14.99 13.47
N SER A 61 -7.85 -14.33 13.60
CA SER A 61 -9.03 -15.06 14.11
C SER A 61 -9.65 -15.98 13.05
N CYS A 62 -9.71 -15.53 11.79
CA CYS A 62 -10.26 -16.23 10.61
C CYS A 62 -11.44 -17.16 10.94
N GLU A 63 -12.52 -16.56 11.43
CA GLU A 63 -13.72 -17.26 11.90
C GLU A 63 -14.81 -17.29 10.82
N ASP A 64 -15.88 -18.04 11.05
CA ASP A 64 -17.10 -18.02 10.22
C ASP A 64 -16.82 -18.23 8.71
N LEU A 65 -15.98 -19.22 8.41
CA LEU A 65 -15.61 -19.60 7.05
C LEU A 65 -16.84 -19.96 6.21
N SER A 66 -16.91 -19.35 5.03
CA SER A 66 -17.96 -19.59 4.04
C SER A 66 -17.34 -19.83 2.68
N ALA A 67 -17.85 -20.84 1.96
CA ALA A 67 -17.52 -21.13 0.57
C ALA A 67 -18.65 -20.72 -0.39
N LYS A 68 -19.61 -19.92 0.10
CA LYS A 68 -20.76 -19.48 -0.67
C LYS A 68 -20.37 -18.33 -1.60
N ALA A 69 -20.68 -18.45 -2.88
CA ALA A 69 -20.37 -17.42 -3.89
C ALA A 69 -21.20 -16.13 -3.71
N ASP A 70 -22.31 -16.19 -2.96
CA ASP A 70 -23.20 -15.08 -2.59
C ASP A 70 -22.98 -14.56 -1.16
N ASP A 71 -21.91 -14.98 -0.47
CA ASP A 71 -21.55 -14.41 0.84
C ASP A 71 -21.19 -12.92 0.68
N PRO A 72 -21.80 -11.99 1.45
CA PRO A 72 -21.60 -10.56 1.26
C PRO A 72 -20.17 -10.08 1.57
N ARG A 73 -19.32 -10.92 2.18
CA ARG A 73 -17.89 -10.66 2.41
C ARG A 73 -17.02 -11.03 1.21
N MET A 74 -17.56 -11.76 0.22
CA MET A 74 -16.83 -12.02 -1.03
C MET A 74 -16.72 -10.74 -1.84
N PRO A 75 -15.51 -10.34 -2.28
CA PRO A 75 -15.31 -9.13 -3.06
C PRO A 75 -15.98 -9.22 -4.43
N GLY A 76 -16.59 -8.11 -4.86
CA GLY A 76 -17.07 -7.94 -6.23
C GLY A 76 -15.93 -7.72 -7.24
N GLY A 77 -16.28 -7.62 -8.51
CA GLY A 77 -15.33 -7.28 -9.58
C GLY A 77 -14.35 -8.40 -9.92
N ASP A 78 -13.09 -8.00 -10.11
CA ASP A 78 -11.99 -8.76 -10.74
C ASP A 78 -11.29 -9.79 -9.82
N PHE A 79 -11.83 -10.05 -8.62
CA PHE A 79 -11.27 -11.07 -7.73
C PHE A 79 -11.25 -12.46 -8.39
N PRO A 80 -10.15 -13.25 -8.29
CA PRO A 80 -10.05 -14.55 -8.93
C PRO A 80 -11.10 -15.55 -8.43
N ARG A 81 -11.99 -15.94 -9.33
CA ARG A 81 -13.06 -16.92 -9.10
C ARG A 81 -12.62 -18.33 -9.47
N THR A 82 -13.36 -19.34 -9.03
CA THR A 82 -13.18 -20.72 -9.49
C THR A 82 -13.12 -20.79 -11.02
N GLY A 83 -12.07 -21.42 -11.54
CA GLY A 83 -11.75 -21.51 -12.97
C GLY A 83 -10.75 -20.47 -13.47
N GLN A 84 -10.59 -19.31 -12.81
CA GLN A 84 -9.56 -18.34 -13.14
C GLN A 84 -8.22 -18.72 -12.49
N TRP A 85 -7.12 -18.55 -13.22
CA TRP A 85 -5.73 -18.76 -12.75
C TRP A 85 -5.53 -20.07 -11.95
N SER A 86 -6.18 -21.15 -12.39
CA SER A 86 -6.17 -22.49 -11.77
C SER A 86 -6.85 -22.62 -10.38
N VAL A 87 -7.61 -21.61 -9.93
CA VAL A 87 -8.40 -21.67 -8.69
C VAL A 87 -9.51 -22.72 -8.79
N THR A 88 -9.59 -23.62 -7.80
CA THR A 88 -10.62 -24.67 -7.70
C THR A 88 -11.62 -24.41 -6.57
N GLU A 89 -11.18 -23.82 -5.46
CA GLU A 89 -12.04 -23.42 -4.34
C GLU A 89 -11.79 -21.95 -4.01
N VAL A 90 -12.86 -21.25 -3.63
CA VAL A 90 -12.81 -19.92 -3.02
C VAL A 90 -13.65 -19.91 -1.74
N GLY A 91 -13.29 -19.03 -0.81
CA GLY A 91 -14.12 -18.76 0.35
C GLY A 91 -13.60 -17.56 1.14
N VAL A 92 -14.32 -17.20 2.21
CA VAL A 92 -14.02 -16.04 3.04
C VAL A 92 -14.24 -16.36 4.52
N CYS A 93 -13.34 -15.89 5.36
CA CYS A 93 -13.45 -15.91 6.82
C CYS A 93 -13.27 -14.50 7.39
N SER A 94 -13.80 -14.22 8.57
CA SER A 94 -13.70 -12.89 9.19
C SER A 94 -12.57 -12.83 10.22
N ASP A 95 -11.73 -11.80 10.14
CA ASP A 95 -10.74 -11.44 11.16
C ASP A 95 -11.36 -10.44 12.14
N LYS A 96 -12.04 -10.97 13.16
CA LYS A 96 -12.74 -10.19 14.20
C LYS A 96 -11.79 -9.33 15.03
N ALA A 97 -10.51 -9.70 15.10
CA ALA A 97 -9.50 -8.91 15.81
C ALA A 97 -9.22 -7.57 15.08
N GLU A 98 -9.07 -7.61 13.76
CA GLU A 98 -8.75 -6.44 12.92
C GLU A 98 -9.98 -5.81 12.25
N LYS A 99 -11.18 -6.34 12.50
CA LYS A 99 -12.45 -5.88 11.87
C LYS A 99 -12.32 -5.85 10.34
N GLY A 100 -11.90 -6.98 9.80
CA GLY A 100 -11.76 -7.22 8.37
C GLY A 100 -12.14 -8.64 8.00
N ASP A 101 -11.95 -8.97 6.73
CA ASP A 101 -12.20 -10.29 6.16
C ASP A 101 -10.95 -10.78 5.44
N ILE A 102 -10.82 -12.09 5.31
CA ILE A 102 -9.74 -12.75 4.58
C ILE A 102 -10.39 -13.65 3.55
N VAL A 103 -10.25 -13.29 2.28
CA VAL A 103 -10.65 -14.14 1.17
C VAL A 103 -9.54 -15.15 0.92
N ILE A 104 -9.90 -16.38 0.58
CA ILE A 104 -9.01 -17.51 0.37
C ILE A 104 -9.29 -18.05 -1.03
N ALA A 105 -8.24 -18.24 -1.83
CA ALA A 105 -8.30 -19.01 -3.07
C ALA A 105 -7.39 -20.24 -2.95
N VAL A 106 -7.87 -21.39 -3.43
CA VAL A 106 -7.10 -22.64 -3.51
C VAL A 106 -6.82 -22.92 -4.99
N PRO A 107 -5.61 -22.63 -5.50
CA PRO A 107 -5.22 -23.02 -6.84
C PRO A 107 -4.69 -24.46 -6.88
N LYS A 108 -5.15 -25.27 -7.84
CA LYS A 108 -4.56 -26.60 -8.11
C LYS A 108 -3.16 -26.52 -8.71
N ASP A 109 -2.80 -25.38 -9.29
CA ASP A 109 -1.47 -25.05 -9.80
C ASP A 109 -1.11 -23.63 -9.37
N MET A 110 -0.20 -23.52 -8.41
CA MET A 110 0.27 -22.24 -7.87
C MET A 110 1.12 -21.44 -8.88
N LYS A 111 1.76 -22.10 -9.85
CA LYS A 111 2.49 -21.38 -10.91
C LYS A 111 1.49 -20.70 -11.84
N ALA A 112 0.48 -21.41 -12.30
CA ALA A 112 -0.60 -20.85 -13.12
C ALA A 112 -1.35 -19.72 -12.39
N PHE A 113 -1.48 -19.79 -11.06
CA PHE A 113 -1.97 -18.67 -10.26
C PHE A 113 -1.08 -17.42 -10.38
N GLN A 114 0.23 -17.58 -10.13
CA GLN A 114 1.18 -16.46 -10.20
C GLN A 114 1.33 -15.90 -11.63
N GLU A 115 1.27 -16.73 -12.67
CA GLU A 115 1.27 -16.28 -14.07
C GLU A 115 0.04 -15.43 -14.40
N GLY A 116 -1.14 -15.88 -13.95
CA GLY A 116 -2.41 -15.17 -14.13
C GLY A 116 -2.43 -13.83 -13.42
N TYR A 117 -2.05 -13.81 -12.14
CA TYR A 117 -1.96 -12.57 -11.35
C TYR A 117 -0.93 -11.59 -11.92
N LYS A 118 0.28 -12.06 -12.30
CA LYS A 118 1.29 -11.23 -12.96
C LYS A 118 0.74 -10.58 -14.23
N LYS A 119 0.07 -11.36 -15.09
CA LYS A 119 -0.54 -10.82 -16.32
C LYS A 119 -1.57 -9.75 -15.99
N TYR A 120 -2.45 -10.01 -15.02
CA TYR A 120 -3.47 -9.06 -14.60
C TYR A 120 -2.86 -7.73 -14.11
N VAL A 121 -1.83 -7.79 -13.25
CA VAL A 121 -1.08 -6.60 -12.81
C VAL A 121 -0.53 -5.80 -14.00
N LEU A 122 0.15 -6.47 -14.94
CA LEU A 122 0.74 -5.81 -16.11
C LEU A 122 -0.31 -5.23 -17.08
N ASP A 123 -1.46 -5.90 -17.24
CA ASP A 123 -2.58 -5.41 -18.06
C ASP A 123 -3.21 -4.14 -17.42
N ARG A 124 -3.38 -4.11 -16.08
CA ARG A 124 -3.84 -2.92 -15.33
C ARG A 124 -2.86 -1.75 -15.47
N MET A 125 -1.57 -2.00 -15.30
CA MET A 125 -0.52 -1.00 -15.53
C MET A 125 -0.55 -0.45 -16.97
N ALA A 126 -0.75 -1.32 -17.97
CA ALA A 126 -0.85 -0.92 -19.37
C ALA A 126 -2.10 -0.09 -19.69
N ALA A 127 -3.15 -0.19 -18.87
CA ALA A 127 -4.38 0.60 -18.93
C ALA A 127 -4.31 1.95 -18.19
N GLY A 128 -3.15 2.32 -17.62
CA GLY A 128 -2.91 3.58 -16.91
C GLY A 128 -2.71 3.41 -15.40
N GLU A 129 -2.98 2.24 -14.83
CA GLU A 129 -2.89 2.01 -13.38
C GLU A 129 -1.48 1.55 -12.97
N GLY A 130 -0.48 2.41 -13.15
CA GLY A 130 0.93 2.09 -12.85
C GLY A 130 1.19 1.62 -11.40
N ALA A 131 0.28 1.88 -10.46
CA ALA A 131 0.38 1.49 -9.05
C ALA A 131 -0.07 0.05 -8.79
N TYR A 132 -0.84 -0.53 -9.72
CA TYR A 132 -1.53 -1.79 -9.48
C TYR A 132 -0.51 -2.88 -9.10
N GLY A 133 -0.74 -3.66 -8.04
CA GLY A 133 0.23 -4.67 -7.59
C GLY A 133 1.37 -4.16 -6.70
N LEU A 134 1.43 -2.88 -6.32
CA LEU A 134 2.44 -2.35 -5.36
C LEU A 134 2.06 -2.59 -3.90
N PHE A 135 0.77 -2.41 -3.60
CA PHE A 135 0.20 -2.48 -2.24
C PHE A 135 -0.74 -3.68 -2.06
N ASP A 136 -0.94 -4.45 -3.13
CA ASP A 136 -1.76 -5.65 -3.17
C ASP A 136 -1.33 -6.66 -2.10
N GLN A 137 -2.24 -6.97 -1.19
CA GLN A 137 -2.00 -7.90 -0.08
C GLN A 137 -2.32 -9.35 -0.51
N VAL A 138 -1.70 -9.79 -1.60
CA VAL A 138 -1.83 -11.16 -2.14
C VAL A 138 -0.79 -12.05 -1.46
N LEU A 139 -1.21 -12.75 -0.41
CA LEU A 139 -0.32 -13.60 0.39
C LEU A 139 -0.37 -15.05 -0.10
N VAL A 140 0.69 -15.49 -0.77
CA VAL A 140 0.87 -16.87 -1.25
C VAL A 140 1.41 -17.75 -0.13
N GLY A 141 0.73 -18.85 0.18
CA GLY A 141 1.19 -19.91 1.09
C GLY A 141 1.33 -21.26 0.38
N LYS A 142 1.50 -22.34 1.16
CA LYS A 142 1.55 -23.70 0.61
C LYS A 142 0.15 -24.20 0.23
N GLY A 143 -0.17 -24.12 -1.05
CA GLY A 143 -1.41 -24.67 -1.63
C GLY A 143 -2.64 -23.77 -1.53
N PHE A 144 -2.49 -22.55 -1.02
CA PHE A 144 -3.55 -21.54 -1.01
C PHE A 144 -2.96 -20.12 -1.09
N VAL A 145 -3.84 -19.17 -1.39
CA VAL A 145 -3.56 -17.73 -1.44
C VAL A 145 -4.59 -17.03 -0.56
N ALA A 146 -4.14 -16.09 0.27
CA ALA A 146 -4.98 -15.26 1.12
C ALA A 146 -4.97 -13.81 0.63
N PHE A 147 -6.13 -13.15 0.75
CA PHE A 147 -6.35 -11.75 0.39
C PHE A 147 -7.03 -11.07 1.59
N PRO A 148 -6.26 -10.57 2.57
CA PRO A 148 -6.81 -9.84 3.70
C PRO A 148 -7.27 -8.45 3.29
N THR A 149 -8.41 -7.98 3.82
CA THR A 149 -8.88 -6.60 3.61
C THR A 149 -8.24 -5.58 4.57
N ARG A 150 -7.26 -6.02 5.38
CA ARG A 150 -6.61 -5.20 6.41
C ARG A 150 -5.10 -5.47 6.46
N THR A 151 -4.32 -4.40 6.39
CA THR A 151 -2.86 -4.43 6.52
C THR A 151 -2.39 -5.13 7.80
N GLN A 152 -3.05 -4.91 8.94
CA GLN A 152 -2.66 -5.56 10.20
C GLN A 152 -2.88 -7.08 10.19
N THR A 153 -3.89 -7.56 9.47
CA THR A 153 -4.09 -9.00 9.23
C THR A 153 -2.95 -9.56 8.37
N SER A 154 -2.55 -8.86 7.31
CA SER A 154 -1.39 -9.21 6.49
C SER A 154 -0.08 -9.22 7.30
N MET A 155 0.16 -8.20 8.13
CA MET A 155 1.31 -8.10 9.06
C MET A 155 1.37 -9.20 10.12
N LYS A 156 0.24 -9.84 10.44
CA LYS A 156 0.18 -11.05 11.25
C LYS A 156 0.47 -12.30 10.42
N LEU A 157 -0.13 -12.42 9.24
CA LEU A 157 0.01 -13.59 8.37
C LEU A 157 1.42 -13.76 7.80
N VAL A 158 2.16 -12.69 7.47
CA VAL A 158 3.55 -12.82 6.97
C VAL A 158 4.53 -13.42 7.99
N ARG A 159 4.14 -13.49 9.27
CA ARG A 159 4.90 -14.18 10.34
C ARG A 159 4.85 -15.71 10.22
N SER A 160 4.02 -16.24 9.32
CA SER A 160 3.90 -17.66 8.97
C SER A 160 4.82 -18.03 7.78
N ASP A 161 4.48 -19.08 7.02
CA ASP A 161 5.10 -19.34 5.72
C ASP A 161 4.42 -18.64 4.53
N LEU A 162 3.40 -17.80 4.76
CA LEU A 162 2.79 -16.94 3.74
C LEU A 162 3.70 -15.75 3.37
N ARG A 163 3.75 -15.41 2.08
CA ARG A 163 4.52 -14.30 1.52
C ARG A 163 3.69 -13.44 0.57
N VAL A 164 3.86 -12.13 0.67
CA VAL A 164 3.30 -11.16 -0.29
C VAL A 164 3.91 -11.41 -1.67
N LEU A 165 3.07 -11.58 -2.68
CA LEU A 165 3.43 -11.74 -4.08
C LEU A 165 3.46 -10.38 -4.77
N VAL A 166 4.67 -9.84 -4.96
CA VAL A 166 4.88 -8.55 -5.63
C VAL A 166 5.21 -8.79 -7.09
N CYS A 167 4.29 -8.44 -8.00
CA CYS A 167 4.46 -8.60 -9.45
C CYS A 167 4.54 -7.27 -10.23
N ASN A 168 4.34 -6.13 -9.58
CA ASN A 168 4.61 -4.82 -10.18
C ASN A 168 6.15 -4.61 -10.27
N PRO A 169 6.72 -4.28 -11.44
CA PRO A 169 8.17 -4.07 -11.61
C PRO A 169 8.77 -2.93 -10.76
N GLY A 170 7.96 -1.96 -10.33
CA GLY A 170 8.36 -0.90 -9.39
C GLY A 170 8.29 -1.33 -7.91
N GLY A 171 7.76 -2.52 -7.61
CA GLY A 171 7.63 -3.05 -6.26
C GLY A 171 8.98 -3.47 -5.66
N ARG A 172 9.68 -2.52 -5.03
CA ARG A 172 10.92 -2.78 -4.29
C ARG A 172 10.62 -3.26 -2.87
N VAL A 173 11.28 -4.34 -2.49
CA VAL A 173 11.35 -4.85 -1.12
C VAL A 173 12.58 -4.24 -0.43
N PRO A 174 12.48 -3.58 0.73
CA PRO A 174 13.65 -3.07 1.46
C PRO A 174 14.59 -4.17 1.93
N GLU A 175 15.82 -3.82 2.31
CA GLU A 175 16.72 -4.67 3.08
C GLU A 175 16.16 -5.02 4.48
N GLY A 176 16.65 -6.11 5.06
CA GLY A 176 16.17 -6.67 6.32
C GLY A 176 14.95 -7.60 6.19
N TYR A 177 14.22 -7.55 5.07
CA TYR A 177 13.08 -8.42 4.79
C TYR A 177 13.47 -9.72 4.07
N LYS A 178 12.75 -10.80 4.40
CA LYS A 178 12.92 -12.09 3.73
C LYS A 178 12.43 -11.99 2.30
N ARG A 179 13.19 -12.59 1.38
CA ARG A 179 12.83 -12.76 -0.03
C ARG A 179 12.92 -14.24 -0.39
N GLU A 180 11.91 -14.73 -1.08
CA GLU A 180 11.81 -16.11 -1.56
C GLU A 180 11.62 -16.10 -3.09
N LYS A 181 12.09 -17.15 -3.78
CA LYS A 181 11.97 -17.22 -5.24
C LYS A 181 10.51 -17.54 -5.61
N PRO A 182 9.84 -16.73 -6.46
CA PRO A 182 8.52 -17.07 -6.99
C PRO A 182 8.59 -18.26 -7.96
N LEU A 183 7.42 -18.75 -8.38
CA LEU A 183 7.29 -19.76 -9.43
C LEU A 183 7.34 -19.16 -10.84
N VAL A 184 7.32 -17.83 -10.94
CA VAL A 184 7.31 -17.04 -12.19
C VAL A 184 8.35 -15.94 -12.17
N ASP A 185 9.09 -15.77 -13.25
CA ASP A 185 10.11 -14.71 -13.34
C ASP A 185 9.46 -13.32 -13.39
N GLY A 186 10.13 -12.32 -12.81
CA GLY A 186 9.64 -10.93 -12.77
C GLY A 186 8.56 -10.64 -11.72
N CYS A 187 8.34 -11.55 -10.78
CA CYS A 187 7.71 -11.24 -9.49
C CYS A 187 8.71 -11.47 -8.35
N SER A 188 8.30 -11.25 -7.10
CA SER A 188 9.02 -11.69 -5.90
C SER A 188 8.04 -12.14 -4.80
N LEU A 189 8.53 -12.97 -3.88
CA LEU A 189 7.81 -13.33 -2.65
C LEU A 189 8.54 -12.74 -1.44
N THR A 190 7.85 -12.05 -0.54
CA THR A 190 8.45 -11.41 0.63
C THR A 190 7.56 -11.43 1.88
N ASP A 191 8.14 -11.22 3.06
CA ASP A 191 7.42 -10.88 4.29
C ASP A 191 7.23 -9.36 4.49
N PHE A 192 7.73 -8.52 3.58
CA PHE A 192 7.44 -7.09 3.54
C PHE A 192 5.99 -6.84 3.07
N VAL A 193 5.17 -6.26 3.94
CA VAL A 193 3.81 -5.79 3.61
C VAL A 193 3.87 -4.31 3.28
N ALA A 194 3.75 -3.95 2.00
CA ALA A 194 3.51 -2.57 1.60
C ALA A 194 2.06 -2.16 1.95
N ALA A 195 1.86 -0.90 2.33
CA ALA A 195 0.55 -0.31 2.54
C ALA A 195 0.60 1.20 2.25
N GLU A 196 -0.47 1.73 1.67
CA GLU A 196 -0.55 3.13 1.22
C GLU A 196 -0.59 4.09 2.42
N ASP A 197 -1.33 3.72 3.46
CA ASP A 197 -1.43 4.44 4.74
C ASP A 197 -0.20 4.27 5.66
N GLY A 198 0.75 3.39 5.28
CA GLY A 198 1.96 3.12 6.04
C GLY A 198 1.77 2.28 7.30
N SER A 199 0.59 1.69 7.49
CA SER A 199 0.33 0.74 8.59
C SER A 199 1.03 -0.62 8.40
N GLY A 200 1.76 -0.78 7.29
CA GLY A 200 2.46 -1.98 6.88
C GLY A 200 3.82 -2.17 7.56
N SER A 201 4.73 -2.82 6.83
CA SER A 201 6.06 -3.16 7.30
C SER A 201 6.97 -1.91 7.37
N PRO A 202 7.68 -1.68 8.50
CA PRO A 202 8.54 -0.51 8.65
C PRO A 202 9.74 -0.57 7.68
N ASN A 203 9.90 0.44 6.83
CA ASN A 203 11.04 0.47 5.92
C ASN A 203 12.32 0.87 6.69
N PHE A 204 13.16 -0.10 7.04
CA PHE A 204 14.41 0.13 7.77
C PHE A 204 15.49 0.86 6.95
N GLU A 205 15.33 0.97 5.63
CA GLU A 205 16.17 1.82 4.77
C GLU A 205 15.78 3.31 4.88
N THR A 206 14.85 3.69 5.76
CA THR A 206 14.37 5.08 5.85
C THR A 206 14.78 5.77 7.16
N PRO A 207 15.59 6.85 7.09
CA PRO A 207 15.84 7.71 8.24
C PRO A 207 14.56 8.35 8.77
N GLN A 208 14.31 8.27 10.08
CA GLN A 208 13.07 8.75 10.72
C GLN A 208 13.21 10.09 11.47
N ASP A 209 14.43 10.62 11.61
CA ASP A 209 14.70 11.80 12.45
C ASP A 209 15.21 13.00 11.64
N PRO A 210 14.39 14.08 11.49
CA PRO A 210 14.80 15.35 10.87
C PRO A 210 15.48 16.33 11.85
N ALA A 211 15.55 16.04 13.15
CA ALA A 211 16.12 16.89 14.20
C ALA A 211 17.48 16.40 14.75
N GLY A 212 17.70 15.08 14.81
CA GLY A 212 18.89 14.43 15.36
C GLY A 212 20.08 14.29 14.39
N GLY A 213 20.65 15.41 13.96
CA GLY A 213 21.92 15.38 13.23
C GLY A 213 23.13 15.25 14.16
N ASN A 214 23.51 14.02 14.55
CA ASN A 214 24.89 13.60 14.97
C ASN A 214 24.94 12.14 15.50
N GLY A 215 24.45 11.18 14.73
CA GLY A 215 24.64 9.75 15.00
C GLY A 215 24.92 8.97 13.72
N GLU A 216 25.93 8.10 13.74
CA GLU A 216 26.13 7.11 12.67
C GLU A 216 24.89 6.20 12.62
N LYS A 217 24.18 6.21 11.48
CA LYS A 217 22.91 5.49 11.34
C LYS A 217 23.18 4.02 10.99
N PRO A 218 22.58 3.04 11.71
CA PRO A 218 22.62 1.64 11.29
C PRO A 218 22.11 1.50 9.85
N GLY A 219 22.83 0.79 9.00
CA GLY A 219 22.51 0.63 7.57
C GLY A 219 23.12 1.68 6.64
N GLN A 220 23.82 2.69 7.15
CA GLN A 220 24.51 3.66 6.31
C GLN A 220 25.81 3.06 5.71
N PRO A 221 26.04 3.08 4.39
CA PRO A 221 27.31 2.67 3.82
C PRO A 221 28.43 3.63 4.28
N LYS A 222 29.64 3.10 4.51
CA LYS A 222 30.79 3.88 5.03
C LYS A 222 31.18 5.08 4.15
N ASN A 223 30.75 5.07 2.89
CA ASN A 223 30.79 6.22 2.00
C ASN A 223 29.36 6.48 1.49
N GLY A 224 28.79 7.64 1.82
CA GLY A 224 27.54 8.14 1.23
C GLY A 224 26.29 8.02 2.12
N SER A 225 25.35 8.94 1.86
CA SER A 225 23.93 8.74 2.20
C SER A 225 23.37 7.56 1.38
N LEU A 226 22.18 7.05 1.73
CA LEU A 226 21.38 6.29 0.76
C LEU A 226 21.04 7.11 -0.50
N GLY A 227 21.19 8.43 -0.39
CA GLY A 227 21.13 9.37 -1.49
C GLY A 227 19.76 10.00 -1.65
N LEU A 228 19.78 11.23 -2.13
CA LEU A 228 18.73 11.67 -3.05
C LEU A 228 19.27 11.38 -4.47
N PRO A 229 18.42 10.98 -5.42
CA PRO A 229 18.86 10.70 -6.79
C PRO A 229 19.34 11.99 -7.47
N ARG A 230 20.23 11.83 -8.45
CA ARG A 230 20.81 12.93 -9.22
C ARG A 230 20.78 12.61 -10.71
N ALA A 231 20.81 13.65 -11.54
CA ALA A 231 21.09 13.51 -12.97
C ALA A 231 21.84 14.75 -13.49
N GLY A 232 22.80 14.57 -14.37
CA GLY A 232 23.51 15.66 -15.05
C GLY A 232 22.75 16.28 -16.22
N SER A 233 21.66 15.64 -16.68
CA SER A 233 20.85 16.13 -17.81
C SER A 233 19.40 15.63 -17.76
N ILE A 234 18.53 16.27 -18.53
CA ILE A 234 17.15 15.82 -18.76
C ILE A 234 17.08 14.40 -19.38
N ALA A 235 18.04 14.02 -20.23
CA ALA A 235 18.07 12.69 -20.82
C ALA A 235 18.39 11.60 -19.78
N GLU A 236 19.35 11.87 -18.89
CA GLU A 236 19.68 10.99 -17.76
C GLU A 236 18.53 10.92 -16.74
N LEU A 237 17.86 12.06 -16.48
CA LEU A 237 16.67 12.10 -15.64
C LEU A 237 15.54 11.24 -16.23
N ARG A 238 15.30 11.32 -17.54
CA ARG A 238 14.30 10.52 -18.27
C ARG A 238 14.56 9.01 -18.13
N GLU A 239 15.81 8.57 -18.25
CA GLU A 239 16.18 7.15 -18.08
C GLU A 239 15.98 6.70 -16.62
N LEU A 240 16.42 7.51 -15.64
CA LEU A 240 16.25 7.23 -14.22
C LEU A 240 14.79 6.96 -13.84
N VAL A 241 13.85 7.80 -14.32
CA VAL A 241 12.42 7.73 -13.95
C VAL A 241 11.57 6.92 -14.94
N GLY A 242 12.14 6.44 -16.05
CA GLY A 242 11.41 5.87 -17.19
C GLY A 242 10.70 4.52 -16.95
N ASN A 243 10.85 3.93 -15.76
CA ASN A 243 10.04 2.80 -15.30
C ASN A 243 8.88 3.21 -14.37
N SER A 244 8.89 4.44 -13.84
CA SER A 244 7.89 4.99 -12.92
C SER A 244 6.91 5.97 -13.60
N LEU A 245 7.31 6.53 -14.75
CA LEU A 245 6.56 7.50 -15.54
C LEU A 245 6.43 7.04 -17.01
N ASP A 246 5.39 7.46 -17.73
CA ASP A 246 5.19 7.13 -19.17
C ASP A 246 6.11 7.91 -20.14
N CYS A 247 7.31 8.26 -19.67
CA CYS A 247 8.33 8.97 -20.44
C CYS A 247 8.86 8.18 -21.66
N ARG A 248 8.54 6.88 -21.79
CA ARG A 248 8.96 6.07 -22.95
C ARG A 248 8.10 6.33 -24.18
N LYS A 249 6.78 6.44 -24.01
CA LYS A 249 5.83 6.69 -25.10
C LYS A 249 5.65 8.18 -25.36
N ASN A 250 5.49 8.95 -24.28
CA ASN A 250 5.08 10.34 -24.32
C ASN A 250 6.10 11.19 -23.55
N PHE A 251 7.00 11.85 -24.28
CA PHE A 251 8.05 12.71 -23.73
C PHE A 251 8.28 13.92 -24.64
N SER A 252 8.38 15.12 -24.05
CA SER A 252 8.65 16.35 -24.78
C SER A 252 9.53 17.30 -23.97
N THR A 253 10.43 18.00 -24.67
CA THR A 253 11.14 19.20 -24.20
C THR A 253 10.67 20.46 -24.93
N ASP A 254 9.60 20.36 -25.71
CA ASP A 254 9.02 21.50 -26.42
C ASP A 254 8.43 22.52 -25.42
N PRO A 255 8.73 23.82 -25.53
CA PRO A 255 8.26 24.83 -24.58
C PRO A 255 6.75 24.95 -24.48
N GLU A 256 6.00 24.76 -25.57
CA GLU A 256 4.53 24.84 -25.55
C GLU A 256 3.96 23.61 -24.84
N ALA A 257 4.44 22.41 -25.18
CA ALA A 257 4.05 21.17 -24.50
C ALA A 257 4.35 21.22 -22.99
N VAL A 258 5.54 21.69 -22.61
CA VAL A 258 5.99 21.81 -21.21
C VAL A 258 5.14 22.81 -20.41
N ALA A 259 4.59 23.84 -21.04
CA ALA A 259 3.77 24.87 -20.42
C ALA A 259 2.28 24.49 -20.28
N VAL A 260 1.85 23.31 -20.75
CA VAL A 260 0.46 22.85 -20.63
C VAL A 260 0.08 22.67 -19.18
N GLU A 261 -1.01 23.30 -18.74
CA GLU A 261 -1.72 22.95 -17.50
C GLU A 261 -3.04 22.25 -17.83
N SER A 262 -3.45 21.28 -17.01
CA SER A 262 -4.78 20.66 -17.07
C SER A 262 -5.59 20.99 -15.82
N ILE A 263 -6.92 20.86 -15.89
CA ILE A 263 -7.78 20.96 -14.70
C ILE A 263 -7.31 19.97 -13.62
N ASP A 264 -6.96 18.76 -14.04
CA ASP A 264 -6.65 17.65 -13.14
C ASP A 264 -5.14 17.55 -12.83
N HIS A 265 -4.28 18.12 -13.69
CA HIS A 265 -2.82 18.11 -13.57
C HIS A 265 -2.26 19.55 -13.61
N GLN A 266 -1.97 20.14 -12.46
CA GLN A 266 -1.30 21.44 -12.36
C GLN A 266 0.11 21.30 -11.77
N PRO A 267 1.10 22.08 -12.24
CA PRO A 267 2.38 22.19 -11.57
C PRO A 267 2.23 22.95 -10.25
N VAL A 268 3.05 22.58 -9.27
CA VAL A 268 3.19 23.20 -7.94
C VAL A 268 3.65 24.65 -8.08
N ILE A 269 4.60 24.91 -8.98
CA ILE A 269 5.14 26.25 -9.21
C ILE A 269 4.77 26.71 -10.61
N LYS A 270 3.96 27.77 -10.68
CA LYS A 270 3.53 28.39 -11.92
C LYS A 270 4.51 29.46 -12.40
N GLY A 271 4.53 29.69 -13.71
CA GLY A 271 5.39 30.68 -14.36
C GLY A 271 6.75 30.12 -14.82
N ASN A 272 7.67 31.01 -15.19
CA ASN A 272 8.94 30.65 -15.83
C ASN A 272 9.86 29.83 -14.91
N ALA A 273 10.25 28.64 -15.35
CA ALA A 273 11.08 27.69 -14.61
C ALA A 273 12.42 28.29 -14.11
N LEU A 274 13.04 29.17 -14.90
CA LEU A 274 14.30 29.84 -14.57
C LEU A 274 14.18 30.73 -13.32
N ASP A 275 13.00 31.32 -13.08
CA ASP A 275 12.75 32.23 -11.95
C ASP A 275 12.75 31.51 -10.59
N TRP A 276 12.76 30.18 -10.59
CA TRP A 276 12.74 29.36 -9.38
C TRP A 276 13.78 28.24 -9.35
N GLY A 277 14.82 28.31 -10.20
CA GLY A 277 16.08 27.57 -10.03
C GLY A 277 16.25 26.35 -10.93
N VAL A 278 15.28 26.06 -11.80
CA VAL A 278 15.38 25.03 -12.84
C VAL A 278 16.33 25.48 -13.95
N THR A 279 17.14 24.55 -14.45
CA THR A 279 18.10 24.74 -15.55
C THR A 279 17.69 24.03 -16.82
N GLY A 280 16.72 23.13 -16.75
CA GLY A 280 16.16 22.39 -17.87
C GLY A 280 14.90 21.65 -17.43
N ARG A 281 13.87 21.62 -18.28
CA ARG A 281 12.56 21.04 -17.98
C ARG A 281 12.08 20.18 -19.14
N ALA A 282 11.39 19.09 -18.83
CA ALA A 282 10.67 18.24 -19.77
C ALA A 282 9.30 17.84 -19.22
N LEU A 283 8.44 17.33 -20.09
CA LEU A 283 7.14 16.75 -19.75
C LEU A 283 7.12 15.28 -20.19
N CYS A 284 6.59 14.42 -19.32
CA CYS A 284 6.10 13.09 -19.68
C CYS A 284 4.58 13.04 -19.56
N GLY A 285 3.94 12.13 -20.30
CA GLY A 285 2.47 12.05 -20.39
C GLY A 285 1.91 12.78 -21.61
N GLN A 286 0.59 12.71 -21.82
CA GLN A 286 -0.05 13.27 -23.01
C GLN A 286 -0.65 14.66 -22.73
N PRO A 287 -0.11 15.75 -23.33
CA PRO A 287 -0.74 17.07 -23.25
C PRO A 287 -2.11 17.06 -23.94
N ALA A 288 -2.94 18.06 -23.63
CA ALA A 288 -4.28 18.16 -24.18
C ALA A 288 -4.26 18.37 -25.70
N GLY A 289 -5.19 17.70 -26.40
CA GLY A 289 -5.38 17.79 -27.85
C GLY A 289 -6.83 17.44 -28.20
N GLU A 290 -7.04 16.45 -29.08
CA GLU A 290 -8.38 15.86 -29.28
C GLU A 290 -8.95 15.17 -28.03
N ARG A 291 -8.07 14.83 -27.07
CA ARG A 291 -8.41 14.24 -25.78
C ARG A 291 -7.87 15.10 -24.65
N ARG A 292 -8.47 14.93 -23.47
CA ARG A 292 -8.02 15.53 -22.22
C ARG A 292 -6.60 15.06 -21.89
N ALA A 293 -5.79 15.97 -21.34
CA ALA A 293 -4.47 15.62 -20.88
C ALA A 293 -4.53 14.55 -19.77
N HIS A 294 -3.57 13.63 -19.77
CA HIS A 294 -3.48 12.54 -18.81
C HIS A 294 -2.01 12.15 -18.56
N ASP A 295 -1.76 11.61 -17.37
CA ASP A 295 -0.46 11.14 -16.88
C ASP A 295 0.67 12.19 -16.95
N LEU A 296 0.32 13.49 -16.90
CA LEU A 296 1.28 14.58 -16.95
C LEU A 296 2.23 14.53 -15.74
N SER A 297 3.53 14.53 -16.02
CA SER A 297 4.60 14.62 -15.02
C SER A 297 5.75 15.47 -15.54
N TRP A 298 6.13 16.52 -14.81
CA TRP A 298 7.25 17.39 -15.20
C TRP A 298 8.56 16.88 -14.62
N LEU A 299 9.63 16.92 -15.41
CA LEU A 299 10.97 16.48 -15.06
C LEU A 299 11.89 17.70 -15.11
N ASP A 300 12.54 18.03 -13.99
CA ASP A 300 13.40 19.21 -13.87
C ASP A 300 14.84 18.83 -13.49
N THR A 301 15.80 19.42 -14.19
CA THR A 301 17.17 19.61 -13.67
C THR A 301 17.25 20.96 -12.98
N VAL A 302 17.92 21.03 -11.83
CA VAL A 302 17.83 22.16 -10.91
C VAL A 302 19.23 22.64 -10.50
N GLY A 303 19.51 23.92 -10.76
CA GLY A 303 20.76 24.58 -10.36
C GLY A 303 20.70 25.23 -8.96
N ASP A 304 19.50 25.57 -8.49
CA ASP A 304 19.28 26.11 -7.13
C ASP A 304 18.09 25.42 -6.44
N MET A 305 18.40 24.30 -5.78
CA MET A 305 17.42 23.52 -5.01
C MET A 305 16.79 24.30 -3.86
N LYS A 306 17.48 25.30 -3.29
CA LYS A 306 16.94 26.09 -2.18
C LYS A 306 15.89 27.07 -2.68
N LYS A 307 16.14 27.71 -3.83
CA LYS A 307 15.19 28.59 -4.53
C LYS A 307 13.96 27.82 -4.98
N LEU A 308 14.13 26.62 -5.52
CA LEU A 308 13.06 25.68 -5.86
C LEU A 308 12.15 25.42 -4.66
N GLN A 309 12.72 24.88 -3.58
CA GLN A 309 11.97 24.52 -2.38
C GLN A 309 11.31 25.74 -1.71
N THR A 310 11.93 26.92 -1.79
CA THR A 310 11.36 28.18 -1.26
C THR A 310 10.10 28.59 -2.04
N LYS A 311 10.11 28.40 -3.36
CA LYS A 311 8.97 28.72 -4.24
C LYS A 311 7.85 27.69 -4.11
N ALA A 312 8.20 26.41 -4.02
CA ALA A 312 7.25 25.33 -3.71
C ALA A 312 6.56 25.54 -2.35
N LYS A 313 7.34 25.90 -1.31
CA LYS A 313 6.79 26.29 0.00
C LYS A 313 5.77 27.41 -0.12
N ALA A 314 6.10 28.47 -0.85
CA ALA A 314 5.21 29.62 -1.03
C ALA A 314 3.91 29.25 -1.77
N ALA A 315 3.96 28.31 -2.72
CA ALA A 315 2.78 27.78 -3.41
C ALA A 315 1.91 26.92 -2.48
N GLN A 316 2.49 25.95 -1.77
CA GLN A 316 1.75 25.15 -0.77
C GLN A 316 1.12 26.03 0.31
N GLN A 317 1.84 27.04 0.81
CA GLN A 317 1.31 28.03 1.76
C GLN A 317 0.29 29.00 1.17
N ALA A 318 0.15 29.09 -0.16
CA ALA A 318 -0.94 29.80 -0.80
C ALA A 318 -2.20 28.93 -0.84
N ASP A 319 -2.07 27.66 -1.22
CA ASP A 319 -3.19 26.70 -1.23
C ASP A 319 -3.79 26.49 0.16
N LEU A 320 -2.94 26.26 1.17
CA LEU A 320 -3.37 26.05 2.57
C LEU A 320 -4.14 27.23 3.19
N LYS A 321 -4.18 28.40 2.55
CA LYS A 321 -4.97 29.55 3.03
C LYS A 321 -6.46 29.45 2.69
N ASP A 322 -6.81 28.68 1.66
CA ASP A 322 -8.18 28.65 1.14
C ASP A 322 -9.10 27.82 2.06
N ASP A 323 -8.75 26.56 2.33
CA ASP A 323 -9.52 25.63 3.17
C ASP A 323 -8.67 24.82 4.17
N GLY A 324 -7.38 25.15 4.30
CA GLY A 324 -6.43 24.40 5.13
C GLY A 324 -5.85 23.15 4.47
N LYS A 325 -6.12 22.90 3.18
CA LYS A 325 -5.61 21.73 2.43
C LYS A 325 -4.75 22.15 1.23
N LEU A 326 -4.00 21.19 0.70
CA LEU A 326 -3.38 21.33 -0.61
C LEU A 326 -4.41 21.04 -1.70
N LYS A 327 -4.31 21.72 -2.84
CA LYS A 327 -5.24 21.51 -3.96
C LYS A 327 -5.03 20.10 -4.52
N ALA A 328 -6.08 19.28 -4.52
CA ALA A 328 -6.03 17.89 -5.01
C ALA A 328 -5.61 17.74 -6.49
N THR A 329 -5.69 18.82 -7.27
CA THR A 329 -5.25 18.89 -8.68
C THR A 329 -3.83 19.45 -8.84
N ALA A 330 -3.21 19.96 -7.77
CA ALA A 330 -1.80 20.27 -7.76
C ALA A 330 -0.99 18.97 -7.68
N SER A 331 0.06 18.90 -8.48
CA SER A 331 1.05 17.84 -8.38
C SER A 331 1.74 17.87 -7.01
N LEU A 332 2.41 16.78 -6.62
CA LEU A 332 3.40 16.87 -5.54
C LEU A 332 4.79 17.05 -6.13
N LEU A 333 5.62 17.90 -5.51
CA LEU A 333 7.01 18.12 -5.88
C LEU A 333 7.90 17.10 -5.18
N LEU A 334 8.40 16.12 -5.94
CA LEU A 334 9.34 15.09 -5.48
C LEU A 334 10.77 15.51 -5.84
N VAL A 335 11.65 15.45 -4.85
CA VAL A 335 12.96 16.10 -4.84
C VAL A 335 14.09 15.07 -4.87
N GLY A 336 15.08 15.31 -5.73
CA GLY A 336 16.40 14.69 -5.72
C GLY A 336 17.50 15.65 -5.24
N GLU A 337 18.78 15.31 -5.48
CA GLU A 337 19.95 16.12 -5.10
C GLU A 337 20.04 17.41 -5.93
N ASN A 338 19.80 17.31 -7.24
CA ASN A 338 19.89 18.40 -8.22
C ASN A 338 18.78 18.30 -9.29
N ILE A 339 17.71 17.59 -8.98
CA ILE A 339 16.60 17.25 -9.86
C ILE A 339 15.29 17.31 -9.10
N ALA A 340 14.18 17.47 -9.82
CA ALA A 340 12.85 17.30 -9.26
C ALA A 340 11.90 16.66 -10.27
N VAL A 341 10.82 16.08 -9.76
CA VAL A 341 9.70 15.58 -10.56
C VAL A 341 8.40 16.07 -9.94
N GLU A 342 7.54 16.67 -10.75
CA GLU A 342 6.18 17.05 -10.32
C GLU A 342 5.18 16.07 -10.94
N THR A 343 4.36 15.42 -10.11
CA THR A 343 3.26 14.59 -10.60
C THR A 343 2.10 14.48 -9.61
N ASN A 344 0.87 14.49 -10.12
CA ASN A 344 -0.36 14.24 -9.37
C ASN A 344 -0.73 12.74 -9.31
N SER A 345 -0.04 11.88 -10.06
CA SER A 345 -0.31 10.44 -10.14
C SER A 345 0.28 9.69 -8.93
N PRO A 346 -0.53 9.07 -8.05
CA PRO A 346 -0.01 8.36 -6.87
C PRO A 346 0.93 7.20 -7.24
N SER A 347 0.67 6.53 -8.37
CA SER A 347 1.51 5.45 -8.89
C SER A 347 2.91 5.91 -9.25
N SER A 348 2.98 7.03 -9.96
CA SER A 348 4.22 7.69 -10.33
C SER A 348 5.00 8.11 -9.10
N ARG A 349 4.34 8.70 -8.09
CA ARG A 349 4.98 9.10 -6.83
C ARG A 349 5.56 7.92 -6.07
N PHE A 350 4.83 6.81 -5.93
CA PHE A 350 5.40 5.63 -5.27
C PHE A 350 6.61 5.08 -6.01
N GLY A 351 6.56 4.98 -7.35
CA GLY A 351 7.71 4.57 -8.14
C GLY A 351 8.94 5.46 -7.90
N LEU A 352 8.73 6.78 -7.85
CA LEU A 352 9.77 7.76 -7.54
C LEU A 352 10.31 7.62 -6.10
N TYR A 353 9.49 7.25 -5.10
CA TYR A 353 9.96 6.94 -3.76
C TYR A 353 10.90 5.72 -3.72
N GLN A 354 10.67 4.70 -4.55
CA GLN A 354 11.59 3.56 -4.66
C GLN A 354 12.92 3.96 -5.31
N LEU A 355 12.90 4.96 -6.20
CA LEU A 355 14.05 5.65 -6.77
C LEU A 355 14.69 6.71 -5.84
N GLN A 356 14.31 6.74 -4.56
CA GLN A 356 14.84 7.61 -3.51
C GLN A 356 14.54 9.12 -3.67
N PHE A 357 13.64 9.52 -4.56
CA PHE A 357 13.07 10.87 -4.49
C PHE A 357 12.24 11.02 -3.20
N LEU A 358 12.05 12.25 -2.74
CA LEU A 358 11.21 12.55 -1.58
C LEU A 358 10.30 13.76 -1.85
N TYR A 359 9.02 13.66 -1.51
CA TYR A 359 8.07 14.75 -1.54
C TYR A 359 8.48 15.86 -0.55
N LEU A 360 8.55 17.09 -1.04
CA LEU A 360 8.72 18.28 -0.21
C LEU A 360 7.39 18.68 0.45
N ASN A 361 7.20 18.30 1.70
CA ASN A 361 6.04 18.69 2.49
C ASN A 361 6.34 19.94 3.33
N CYS A 362 5.57 21.01 3.13
CA CYS A 362 5.66 22.28 3.86
C CYS A 362 4.42 22.59 4.73
N THR A 363 3.54 21.61 4.97
CA THR A 363 2.35 21.77 5.80
C THR A 363 2.75 21.99 7.27
N PRO A 364 2.27 23.06 7.93
CA PRO A 364 2.62 23.36 9.32
C PRO A 364 2.27 22.20 10.26
N GLY A 365 3.23 21.77 11.08
CA GLY A 365 3.03 20.69 12.05
C GLY A 365 3.03 19.27 11.48
N PHE A 366 3.37 19.08 10.19
CA PHE A 366 3.45 17.77 9.57
C PHE A 366 4.41 16.80 10.28
N SER A 367 3.98 15.56 10.41
CA SER A 367 4.77 14.40 10.84
C SER A 367 4.40 13.18 10.01
N ALA A 368 5.36 12.28 9.76
CA ALA A 368 5.10 11.00 9.13
C ALA A 368 5.02 9.87 10.17
N PRO A 369 4.23 8.81 9.93
CA PRO A 369 4.24 7.59 10.73
C PRO A 369 5.62 6.93 10.78
N SER A 370 5.83 6.10 11.82
CA SER A 370 7.02 5.25 11.91
C SER A 370 7.12 4.29 10.72
N GLY A 371 8.28 4.24 10.07
CA GLY A 371 8.50 3.41 8.87
C GLY A 371 8.61 4.19 7.57
N TYR A 372 8.38 5.51 7.59
CA TYR A 372 8.64 6.42 6.48
C TYR A 372 9.95 7.22 6.65
N ARG A 373 10.48 7.66 5.52
CA ARG A 373 11.63 8.56 5.40
C ARG A 373 11.19 9.98 5.76
N LEU A 374 11.96 10.60 6.65
CA LEU A 374 11.89 12.01 7.00
C LEU A 374 13.30 12.58 6.97
N GLU A 375 13.53 13.54 6.08
CA GLU A 375 14.79 14.26 5.97
C GLU A 375 14.57 15.77 6.04
N LYS A 376 15.60 16.48 6.48
CA LYS A 376 15.60 17.94 6.54
C LYS A 376 15.68 18.51 5.13
N SER A 377 14.73 19.37 4.77
CA SER A 377 14.80 20.12 3.51
C SER A 377 15.79 21.31 3.59
N LEU A 378 16.05 21.98 2.47
CA LEU A 378 16.89 23.18 2.41
C LEU A 378 16.18 24.46 2.91
N VAL A 379 14.89 24.34 3.26
CA VAL A 379 14.03 25.47 3.63
C VAL A 379 13.37 25.18 4.98
N GLU A 380 13.51 26.13 5.90
CA GLU A 380 12.94 26.02 7.25
C GLU A 380 11.41 25.84 7.19
N GLY A 381 10.89 24.94 8.02
CA GLY A 381 9.45 24.62 8.05
C GLY A 381 8.96 23.73 6.91
N CYS A 382 9.86 23.09 6.15
CA CYS A 382 9.54 21.98 5.25
C CYS A 382 10.42 20.76 5.54
N VAL A 383 9.89 19.56 5.27
CA VAL A 383 10.63 18.30 5.30
C VAL A 383 10.57 17.60 3.95
N LEU A 384 11.50 16.69 3.72
CA LEU A 384 11.47 15.74 2.61
C LEU A 384 10.95 14.40 3.14
N THR A 385 9.97 13.79 2.48
CA THR A 385 9.33 12.57 2.94
C THR A 385 8.87 11.65 1.81
N ASN A 386 8.63 10.37 2.10
CA ASN A 386 7.89 9.45 1.22
C ASN A 386 6.48 9.10 1.78
N TYR A 387 5.94 9.96 2.66
CA TYR A 387 4.59 9.87 3.21
C TYR A 387 3.68 10.99 2.69
N GLU A 388 2.44 10.65 2.36
CA GLU A 388 1.43 11.56 1.81
C GLU A 388 0.17 11.57 2.71
N PRO A 389 -0.07 12.62 3.51
CA PRO A 389 -1.10 12.60 4.55
C PRO A 389 -2.54 12.75 4.03
N ASP A 390 -2.71 13.17 2.76
CA ASP A 390 -4.01 13.27 2.09
C ASP A 390 -4.36 12.00 1.27
N HIS A 391 -3.50 10.98 1.31
CA HIS A 391 -3.74 9.65 0.74
C HIS A 391 -3.61 8.50 1.76
N PRO A 392 -4.26 8.54 2.95
CA PRO A 392 -4.61 7.34 3.67
C PRO A 392 -5.77 6.69 2.91
N LEU A 393 -5.43 5.91 1.88
CA LEU A 393 -6.41 5.34 0.95
C LEU A 393 -7.34 4.37 1.70
N GLY A 394 -8.63 4.64 1.60
CA GLY A 394 -9.71 3.99 2.37
C GLY A 394 -10.60 3.07 1.56
#